data_AF-A0A9X6AB15-F1
#
_entry.id   AF-A0A9X6AB15-F1
#
_cell.length_a   1.000
_cell.length_b   1.000
_cell.length_c   1.000
_cell.angle_alpha   90.00
_cell.angle_beta   90.00
_cell.angle_gamma   90.00
#
_symmetry.space_group_name_H-M   'P 1'
#
loop_
_entity.id
_entity.type
_entity.pdbx_description
1 polymer ?
#
loop_
_entity_poly.entity_id
_entity_poly.type
_entity_poly.pdbx_seq_one_letter_code
_entity_poly.pdbx_strand_id
1 'polypeptide(L)'
;AQARLQASEPRQAGDSDQIVVHMRRDGSIRDTAVRQKVTSMLDRVAALPSVASVTSMYGPEGAPRISKDGRTAYATVTFDAQADRIPVADVTRVIDTAQAAREADLQVELGGQAISSAAEGEAQSTEAIGLVAAGIILFVAFGSLLGMLLPLLVAIAALGAGLLAVGLTSHVMTLGSDAPTVAALIGLGVGIDYALFIVTRHRTGLRSGLAPEQAAVRALDTSGRAVVFAGLTVVTALLGL
;
A
#
# COMPACT_ATOMS: atom_id res chain seq x y z
N ALA A 1 -13.02 -0.94 -26.86
CA ALA A 1 -12.12 0.14 -27.33
C ALA A 1 -10.65 -0.23 -27.13
N GLN A 2 -10.23 -0.61 -25.92
CA GLN A 2 -8.85 -0.99 -25.57
C GLN A 2 -8.26 -2.16 -26.40
N ALA A 3 -9.04 -3.22 -26.67
CA ALA A 3 -8.58 -4.31 -27.53
C ALA A 3 -8.31 -3.87 -29.00
N ARG A 4 -8.99 -2.80 -29.46
CA ARG A 4 -8.70 -2.20 -30.78
C ARG A 4 -7.49 -1.28 -30.75
N LEU A 5 -7.28 -0.53 -29.65
CA LEU A 5 -6.07 0.27 -29.43
C LEU A 5 -4.81 -0.60 -29.33
N GLN A 6 -4.85 -1.74 -28.65
CA GLN A 6 -3.73 -2.71 -28.65
C GLN A 6 -3.39 -3.25 -30.04
N ALA A 7 -4.39 -3.43 -30.88
CA ALA A 7 -4.21 -3.95 -32.23
C ALA A 7 -3.71 -2.89 -33.23
N SER A 8 -4.01 -1.60 -33.00
CA SER A 8 -3.64 -0.51 -33.90
C SER A 8 -2.41 0.29 -33.45
N GLU A 9 -2.22 0.50 -32.15
CA GLU A 9 -1.10 1.24 -31.57
C GLU A 9 -0.62 0.61 -30.24
N PRO A 10 0.21 -0.44 -30.30
CA PRO A 10 0.65 -1.18 -29.10
C PRO A 10 1.41 -0.31 -28.07
N ARG A 11 1.92 0.87 -28.45
CA ARG A 11 2.64 1.81 -27.56
C ARG A 11 1.74 2.72 -26.72
N GLN A 12 0.42 2.78 -26.99
CA GLN A 12 -0.53 3.61 -26.24
C GLN A 12 -1.54 2.80 -25.41
N ALA A 13 -1.34 1.48 -25.31
CA ALA A 13 -2.31 0.59 -24.70
C ALA A 13 -2.02 0.22 -23.23
N GLY A 14 -0.89 0.67 -22.68
CA GLY A 14 -0.57 0.51 -21.26
C GLY A 14 -1.24 1.57 -20.39
N ASP A 15 -1.06 1.44 -19.07
CA ASP A 15 -1.62 2.40 -18.13
C ASP A 15 -0.90 3.75 -18.21
N SER A 16 -1.66 4.81 -17.94
CA SER A 16 -1.18 6.18 -18.02
C SER A 16 -1.25 6.86 -16.67
N ASP A 17 -0.09 7.25 -16.17
CA ASP A 17 0.06 7.96 -14.92
C ASP A 17 0.43 9.43 -15.17
N GLN A 18 0.31 10.25 -14.14
CA GLN A 18 0.56 11.68 -14.18
C GLN A 18 1.69 12.07 -13.24
N ILE A 19 2.60 12.90 -13.75
CA ILE A 19 3.58 13.62 -12.95
C ILE A 19 3.12 15.06 -12.89
N VAL A 20 2.72 15.52 -11.70
CA VAL A 20 2.28 16.88 -11.43
C VAL A 20 3.43 17.66 -10.82
N VAL A 21 3.76 18.78 -11.42
CA VAL A 21 4.79 19.70 -10.94
C VAL A 21 4.11 20.97 -10.45
N HIS A 22 4.52 21.46 -9.28
CA HIS A 22 3.95 22.65 -8.65
C HIS A 22 5.01 23.55 -8.01
N MET A 23 4.91 24.86 -8.19
CA MET A 23 5.79 25.85 -7.54
C MET A 23 5.22 26.32 -6.19
N ARG A 24 5.96 26.14 -5.09
CA ARG A 24 5.53 26.51 -3.71
C ARG A 24 5.57 28.01 -3.44
N ARG A 25 6.47 28.73 -4.10
CA ARG A 25 6.65 30.19 -3.98
C ARG A 25 6.25 30.88 -5.28
N ASP A 26 6.26 32.22 -5.28
CA ASP A 26 6.05 33.00 -6.49
C ASP A 26 7.16 32.69 -7.51
N GLY A 27 6.76 32.02 -8.58
CA GLY A 27 7.61 31.53 -9.67
C GLY A 27 6.73 30.85 -10.72
N SER A 28 7.25 30.65 -11.93
CA SER A 28 6.48 30.02 -13.01
C SER A 28 7.15 28.75 -13.49
N ILE A 29 6.33 27.74 -13.78
CA ILE A 29 6.78 26.54 -14.50
C ILE A 29 7.29 26.90 -15.92
N ARG A 30 6.95 28.09 -16.43
CA ARG A 30 7.43 28.59 -17.72
C ARG A 30 8.85 29.14 -17.68
N ASP A 31 9.42 29.36 -16.50
CA ASP A 31 10.76 29.91 -16.36
C ASP A 31 11.80 28.98 -16.98
N THR A 32 12.78 29.53 -17.70
CA THR A 32 13.73 28.74 -18.50
C THR A 32 14.50 27.73 -17.65
N ALA A 33 14.90 28.10 -16.44
CA ALA A 33 15.60 27.22 -15.51
C ALA A 33 14.72 26.05 -15.04
N VAL A 34 13.46 26.33 -14.67
CA VAL A 34 12.48 25.32 -14.25
C VAL A 34 12.15 24.38 -15.41
N ARG A 35 11.92 24.95 -16.60
CA ARG A 35 11.66 24.20 -17.83
C ARG A 35 12.79 23.23 -18.15
N GLN A 36 14.04 23.69 -18.18
CA GLN A 36 15.20 22.84 -18.48
C GLN A 36 15.32 21.69 -17.49
N LYS A 37 15.08 21.97 -16.21
CA LYS A 37 15.15 20.97 -15.14
C LYS A 37 14.05 19.92 -15.27
N VAL A 38 12.81 20.36 -15.46
CA VAL A 38 11.65 19.46 -15.62
C VAL A 38 11.78 18.64 -16.90
N THR A 39 12.26 19.23 -18.00
CA THR A 39 12.57 18.48 -19.23
C THR A 39 13.63 17.41 -18.97
N SER A 40 14.74 17.74 -18.29
CA SER A 40 15.78 16.74 -17.95
C SER A 40 15.26 15.61 -17.04
N MET A 41 14.32 15.91 -16.14
CA MET A 41 13.64 14.91 -15.33
C MET A 41 12.77 14.00 -16.20
N LEU A 42 11.94 14.57 -17.08
CA LEU A 42 11.07 13.81 -17.98
C LEU A 42 11.86 12.95 -18.98
N ASP A 43 12.99 13.45 -19.48
CA ASP A 43 13.88 12.69 -20.37
C ASP A 43 14.50 11.49 -19.65
N ARG A 44 14.88 11.66 -18.38
CA ARG A 44 15.35 10.54 -17.53
C ARG A 44 14.25 9.52 -17.29
N VAL A 45 13.02 9.97 -17.00
CA VAL A 45 11.86 9.08 -16.84
C VAL A 45 11.56 8.32 -18.14
N ALA A 46 11.63 8.98 -19.30
CA ALA A 46 11.39 8.37 -20.60
C ALA A 46 12.44 7.30 -20.97
N ALA A 47 13.63 7.35 -20.38
CA ALA A 47 14.69 6.37 -20.59
C ALA A 47 14.60 5.15 -19.65
N LEU A 48 13.65 5.14 -18.71
CA LEU A 48 13.47 4.03 -17.77
C LEU A 48 12.80 2.83 -18.45
N PRO A 49 13.10 1.60 -17.98
CA PRO A 49 12.39 0.41 -18.42
C PRO A 49 10.90 0.51 -18.09
N SER A 50 10.08 -0.16 -18.91
CA SER A 50 8.62 -0.15 -18.85
C SER A 50 7.91 1.16 -19.18
N VAL A 51 8.63 2.24 -19.51
CA VAL A 51 8.03 3.49 -20.00
C VAL A 51 7.93 3.45 -21.53
N ALA A 52 6.71 3.47 -22.07
CA ALA A 52 6.48 3.49 -23.51
C ALA A 52 6.59 4.90 -24.10
N SER A 53 6.06 5.89 -23.40
CA SER A 53 6.16 7.30 -23.81
C SER A 53 5.92 8.27 -22.65
N VAL A 54 6.48 9.48 -22.78
CA VAL A 54 6.23 10.59 -21.85
C VAL A 54 5.73 11.78 -22.64
N THR A 55 4.50 12.21 -22.37
CA THR A 55 3.90 13.40 -22.95
C THR A 55 4.20 14.60 -22.08
N SER A 56 5.12 15.46 -22.54
CA SER A 56 5.55 16.67 -21.82
C SER A 56 4.54 17.82 -21.93
N MET A 57 4.44 18.62 -20.86
CA MET A 57 3.70 19.88 -20.82
C MET A 57 4.32 21.00 -21.68
N TYR A 58 5.54 20.83 -22.18
CA TYR A 58 6.24 21.83 -23.02
C TYR A 58 6.24 21.48 -24.53
N GLY A 59 5.59 20.38 -24.91
CA GLY A 59 5.45 19.97 -26.30
C GLY A 59 4.41 20.78 -27.09
N PRO A 60 4.21 20.48 -28.38
CA PRO A 60 3.25 21.17 -29.25
C PRO A 60 1.81 21.15 -28.71
N GLU A 61 1.45 20.09 -27.98
CA GLU A 61 0.14 19.87 -27.35
C GLU A 61 0.12 20.20 -25.84
N GLY A 62 1.18 20.86 -25.33
CA GLY A 62 1.41 21.07 -23.90
C GLY A 62 0.70 22.28 -23.28
N ALA A 63 0.25 23.24 -24.10
CA ALA A 63 -0.41 24.46 -23.63
C ALA A 63 -1.62 24.25 -22.69
N PRO A 64 -2.54 23.27 -22.91
CA PRO A 64 -3.63 22.99 -21.98
C PRO A 64 -3.20 22.25 -20.70
N ARG A 65 -1.93 21.82 -20.60
CA ARG A 65 -1.41 21.05 -19.45
C ARG A 65 -0.75 21.92 -18.39
N ILE A 66 -0.70 23.24 -18.62
CA ILE A 66 -0.22 24.24 -17.66
C ILE A 66 -1.44 25.01 -17.15
N SER A 67 -1.56 25.11 -15.83
CA SER A 67 -2.61 25.87 -15.16
C SER A 67 -2.62 27.33 -15.62
N LYS A 68 -3.79 27.98 -15.50
CA LYS A 68 -3.98 29.40 -15.86
C LYS A 68 -3.04 30.33 -15.08
N ASP A 69 -2.71 29.96 -13.85
CA ASP A 69 -1.77 30.68 -12.98
C ASP A 69 -0.30 30.43 -13.33
N GLY A 70 0.00 29.47 -14.22
CA GLY A 70 1.36 29.11 -14.63
C GLY A 70 2.20 28.43 -13.55
N ARG A 71 1.60 28.03 -12.42
CA ARG A 71 2.30 27.47 -11.25
C ARG A 71 2.21 25.95 -11.15
N THR A 72 1.22 25.35 -11.81
CA THR A 72 1.00 23.90 -11.83
C THR A 72 0.98 23.40 -13.26
N ALA A 73 1.64 22.28 -13.51
CA ALA A 73 1.59 21.61 -14.80
C ALA A 73 1.69 20.10 -14.60
N TYR A 74 1.17 19.33 -15.56
CA TYR A 74 1.27 17.88 -15.51
C TYR A 74 1.83 17.30 -16.81
N ALA A 75 2.65 16.26 -16.66
CA ALA A 75 3.09 15.38 -17.74
C ALA A 75 2.40 14.03 -17.61
N THR A 76 2.17 13.35 -18.72
CA THR A 76 1.58 12.01 -18.73
C THR A 76 2.67 10.99 -19.05
N VAL A 77 2.83 9.98 -18.22
CA VAL A 77 3.73 8.84 -18.44
C VAL A 77 2.86 7.67 -18.84
N THR A 78 3.09 7.12 -20.03
CA THR A 78 2.40 5.91 -20.50
C THR A 78 3.37 4.74 -20.41
N PHE A 79 2.99 3.71 -19.67
CA PHE A 79 3.76 2.49 -19.53
C PHE A 79 3.54 1.53 -20.71
N ASP A 80 4.42 0.55 -20.86
CA ASP A 80 4.35 -0.48 -21.91
C ASP A 80 3.37 -1.62 -21.60
N ALA A 81 2.92 -1.71 -20.34
CA ALA A 81 1.97 -2.69 -19.85
C ALA A 81 0.90 -2.06 -18.94
N GLN A 82 -0.08 -2.87 -18.51
CA GLN A 82 -1.06 -2.49 -17.50
C GLN A 82 -0.43 -2.51 -16.10
N ALA A 83 -0.94 -1.69 -15.17
CA ALA A 83 -0.40 -1.49 -13.82
C ALA A 83 -0.13 -2.81 -13.07
N ASP A 84 -0.99 -3.81 -13.23
CA ASP A 84 -0.89 -5.13 -12.61
C ASP A 84 0.25 -6.00 -13.16
N ARG A 85 0.81 -5.65 -14.33
CA ARG A 85 1.86 -6.39 -15.03
C ARG A 85 3.21 -5.67 -15.08
N ILE A 86 3.28 -4.43 -14.61
CA ILE A 86 4.53 -3.68 -14.53
C ILE A 86 5.26 -4.10 -13.24
N PRO A 87 6.56 -4.42 -13.29
CA PRO A 87 7.33 -4.68 -12.08
C PRO A 87 7.30 -3.47 -11.15
N VAL A 88 6.98 -3.68 -9.86
CA VAL A 88 6.95 -2.62 -8.84
C VAL A 88 8.25 -1.82 -8.83
N ALA A 89 9.39 -2.50 -8.92
CA ALA A 89 10.72 -1.87 -8.94
C ALA A 89 10.91 -0.87 -10.10
N ASP A 90 10.23 -1.07 -11.23
CA ASP A 90 10.34 -0.21 -12.40
C ASP A 90 9.53 1.06 -12.20
N VAL A 91 8.34 0.94 -11.61
CA VAL A 91 7.52 2.09 -11.19
C VAL A 91 8.20 2.86 -10.05
N THR A 92 8.79 2.18 -9.05
CA THR A 92 9.56 2.85 -7.98
C THR A 92 10.72 3.66 -8.55
N ARG A 93 11.44 3.16 -9.57
CA ARG A 93 12.48 3.94 -10.25
C ARG A 93 11.93 5.20 -10.93
N VAL A 94 10.73 5.14 -11.50
CA VAL A 94 10.04 6.31 -12.06
C VAL A 94 9.73 7.32 -10.96
N ILE A 95 9.19 6.85 -9.83
CA ILE A 95 8.88 7.67 -8.65
C ILE A 95 10.15 8.34 -8.14
N ASP A 96 11.21 7.59 -7.87
CA ASP A 96 12.48 8.11 -7.35
C ASP A 96 13.12 9.13 -8.30
N THR A 97 13.10 8.86 -9.60
CA THR A 97 13.67 9.76 -10.63
C THR A 97 12.91 11.07 -10.71
N ALA A 98 11.58 11.03 -10.62
CA ALA A 98 10.75 12.22 -10.60
C ALA A 98 10.91 13.00 -9.27
N GLN A 99 10.95 12.29 -8.14
CA GLN A 99 11.11 12.90 -6.83
C GLN A 99 12.50 13.51 -6.63
N ALA A 100 13.55 12.98 -7.26
CA ALA A 100 14.90 13.56 -7.25
C ALA A 100 14.96 14.97 -7.86
N ALA A 101 13.96 15.37 -8.65
CA ALA A 101 13.85 16.74 -9.15
C ALA A 101 13.20 17.71 -8.16
N ARG A 102 12.62 17.22 -7.04
CA ARG A 102 12.03 18.07 -5.98
C ARG A 102 13.09 18.99 -5.39
N GLU A 103 12.70 20.22 -5.14
CA GLU A 103 13.51 21.25 -4.47
C GLU A 103 12.65 22.02 -3.47
N ALA A 104 13.27 22.93 -2.72
CA ALA A 104 12.58 23.78 -1.74
C ALA A 104 11.36 24.49 -2.35
N ASP A 105 11.49 24.94 -3.61
CA ASP A 105 10.44 25.69 -4.31
C ASP A 105 9.65 24.84 -5.33
N LEU A 106 10.14 23.65 -5.73
CA LEU A 106 9.52 22.78 -6.74
C LEU A 106 9.01 21.48 -6.12
N GLN A 107 7.68 21.30 -6.08
CA GLN A 107 7.03 20.04 -5.74
C GLN A 107 6.80 19.19 -6.99
N VAL A 108 6.95 17.89 -6.84
CA VAL A 108 6.72 16.89 -7.90
C VAL A 108 5.90 15.76 -7.32
N GLU A 109 4.59 15.82 -7.50
CA GLU A 109 3.66 14.78 -7.09
C GLU A 109 3.43 13.81 -8.25
N LEU A 110 3.23 12.54 -7.93
CA LEU A 110 2.93 11.49 -8.89
C LEU A 110 1.59 10.86 -8.56
N GLY A 111 0.81 10.50 -9.56
CA GLY A 111 -0.47 9.83 -9.36
C GLY A 111 -0.89 9.02 -10.58
N GLY A 112 -1.68 7.99 -10.35
CA GLY A 112 -2.07 7.04 -11.39
C GLY A 112 -2.09 5.62 -10.83
N GLN A 113 -2.60 4.68 -11.62
CA GLN A 113 -2.88 3.34 -11.13
C GLN A 113 -1.58 2.56 -10.87
N ALA A 114 -0.59 2.68 -11.74
CA ALA A 114 0.68 1.96 -11.58
C ALA A 114 1.46 2.48 -10.36
N ILE A 115 1.52 3.80 -10.17
CA ILE A 115 2.16 4.46 -9.02
C ILE A 115 1.47 4.09 -7.71
N SER A 116 0.13 4.07 -7.66
CA SER A 116 -0.60 3.62 -6.46
C SER A 116 -0.30 2.16 -6.12
N SER A 117 -0.32 1.26 -7.12
CA SER A 117 0.01 -0.16 -6.91
C SER A 117 1.47 -0.38 -6.50
N ALA A 118 2.40 0.45 -6.97
CA ALA A 118 3.80 0.39 -6.53
C ALA A 118 3.98 0.86 -5.08
N ALA A 119 3.28 1.93 -4.69
CA ALA A 119 3.25 2.41 -3.31
C ALA A 119 2.65 1.36 -2.35
N GLU A 120 1.64 0.61 -2.78
CA GLU A 120 1.13 -0.57 -2.04
C GLU A 120 2.20 -1.67 -1.89
N GLY A 121 3.01 -1.90 -2.93
CA GLY A 121 4.15 -2.84 -2.86
C GLY A 121 5.24 -2.41 -1.87
N GLU A 122 5.53 -1.11 -1.75
CA GLU A 122 6.42 -0.58 -0.72
C GLU A 122 5.82 -0.66 0.69
N ALA A 123 4.50 -0.50 0.81
CA ALA A 123 3.79 -0.70 2.07
C ALA A 123 3.99 -2.13 2.61
N GLN A 124 3.99 -3.16 1.74
CA GLN A 124 4.32 -4.54 2.14
C GLN A 124 5.72 -4.67 2.76
N SER A 125 6.70 -3.90 2.29
CA SER A 125 8.04 -3.88 2.89
C SER A 125 8.03 -3.26 4.29
N THR A 126 7.20 -2.25 4.50
CA THR A 126 7.00 -1.62 5.82
C THR A 126 6.24 -2.54 6.78
N GLU A 127 5.29 -3.33 6.28
CA GLU A 127 4.60 -4.36 7.07
C GLU A 127 5.57 -5.41 7.60
N ALA A 128 6.57 -5.82 6.79
CA ALA A 128 7.59 -6.77 7.25
C ALA A 128 8.41 -6.21 8.44
N ILE A 129 8.74 -4.92 8.41
CA ILE A 129 9.42 -4.24 9.53
C ILE A 129 8.50 -4.23 10.77
N GLY A 130 7.21 -3.92 10.58
CA GLY A 130 6.21 -3.97 11.65
C GLY A 130 6.07 -5.37 12.26
N LEU A 131 6.06 -6.42 11.44
CA LEU A 131 5.97 -7.82 11.88
C LEU A 131 7.22 -8.25 12.66
N VAL A 132 8.41 -7.83 12.23
CA VAL A 132 9.67 -8.09 12.95
C VAL A 132 9.65 -7.36 14.30
N ALA A 133 9.25 -6.09 14.32
CA ALA A 133 9.13 -5.32 15.55
C ALA A 133 8.12 -5.94 16.53
N ALA A 134 6.95 -6.36 16.04
CA ALA A 134 5.95 -7.09 16.82
C ALA A 134 6.55 -8.39 17.39
N GLY A 135 7.28 -9.16 16.58
CA GLY A 135 8.00 -10.36 17.02
C GLY A 135 8.97 -10.07 18.16
N ILE A 136 9.77 -9.01 18.07
CA ILE A 136 10.69 -8.60 19.15
C ILE A 136 9.92 -8.27 20.43
N ILE A 137 8.83 -7.49 20.33
CA ILE A 137 7.99 -7.12 21.48
C ILE A 137 7.37 -8.38 22.13
N LEU A 138 6.81 -9.27 21.31
CA LEU A 138 6.23 -10.54 21.74
C LEU A 138 7.28 -11.44 22.41
N PHE A 139 8.50 -11.48 21.87
CA PHE A 139 9.61 -12.23 22.44
C PHE A 139 9.97 -11.72 23.84
N VAL A 140 10.09 -10.40 24.00
CA VAL A 140 10.34 -9.77 25.31
C VAL A 140 9.18 -10.01 26.28
N ALA A 141 7.93 -9.90 25.82
CA ALA A 141 6.75 -10.10 26.65
C ALA A 141 6.63 -11.54 27.19
N PHE A 142 6.92 -12.54 26.37
CA PHE A 142 6.78 -13.94 26.75
C PHE A 142 8.05 -14.60 27.28
N GLY A 143 9.23 -14.05 26.97
CA GLY A 143 10.53 -14.61 27.32
C GLY A 143 10.76 -16.01 26.73
N SER A 144 10.05 -16.38 25.67
CA SER A 144 10.13 -17.69 25.02
C SER A 144 9.77 -17.60 23.55
N LEU A 145 10.55 -18.26 22.70
CA LEU A 145 10.35 -18.28 21.25
C LEU A 145 8.99 -18.88 20.86
N LEU A 146 8.57 -19.96 21.52
CA LEU A 146 7.26 -20.58 21.28
C LEU A 146 6.10 -19.68 21.74
N GLY A 147 6.30 -18.94 22.83
CA GLY A 147 5.31 -17.98 23.32
C GLY A 147 5.06 -16.84 22.34
N MET A 148 6.10 -16.40 21.64
CA MET A 148 6.02 -15.38 20.58
C MET A 148 5.40 -15.93 19.28
N LEU A 149 5.83 -17.13 18.85
CA LEU A 149 5.40 -17.72 17.57
C LEU A 149 3.90 -18.01 17.51
N LEU A 150 3.31 -18.49 18.62
CA LEU A 150 1.90 -18.88 18.64
C LEU A 150 0.96 -17.72 18.26
N PRO A 151 1.01 -16.54 18.91
CA PRO A 151 0.21 -15.39 18.49
C PRO A 151 0.46 -14.95 17.04
N LEU A 152 1.72 -14.97 16.61
CA LEU A 152 2.10 -14.54 15.27
C LEU A 152 1.49 -15.44 14.18
N LEU A 153 1.60 -16.76 14.37
CA LEU A 153 1.05 -17.74 13.42
C LEU A 153 -0.48 -17.65 13.35
N VAL A 154 -1.15 -17.47 14.49
CA VAL A 154 -2.61 -17.30 14.53
C VAL A 154 -3.02 -16.03 13.79
N ALA A 155 -2.32 -14.91 14.00
CA ALA A 155 -2.60 -13.66 13.32
C ALA A 155 -2.37 -13.75 11.80
N ILE A 156 -1.28 -14.38 11.35
CA ILE A 156 -1.00 -14.60 9.93
C ILE A 156 -2.05 -15.51 9.30
N ALA A 157 -2.46 -16.58 9.99
CA ALA A 157 -3.52 -17.47 9.52
C ALA A 157 -4.87 -16.75 9.41
N ALA A 158 -5.19 -15.89 10.39
CA ALA A 158 -6.39 -15.07 10.36
C ALA A 158 -6.37 -14.04 9.21
N LEU A 159 -5.22 -13.40 8.99
CA LEU A 159 -5.02 -12.49 7.85
C LEU A 159 -5.22 -13.24 6.52
N GLY A 160 -4.57 -14.40 6.35
CA GLY A 160 -4.70 -15.22 5.15
C GLY A 160 -6.15 -15.60 4.88
N ALA A 161 -6.88 -16.05 5.91
CA ALA A 161 -8.30 -16.34 5.80
C ALA A 161 -9.14 -15.10 5.43
N GLY A 162 -8.82 -13.93 6.00
CA GLY A 162 -9.46 -12.66 5.69
C GLY A 162 -9.23 -12.22 4.23
N LEU A 163 -7.99 -12.26 3.75
CA LEU A 163 -7.65 -11.93 2.36
C LEU A 163 -8.29 -12.90 1.36
N LEU A 164 -8.34 -14.19 1.69
CA LEU A 164 -9.07 -15.17 0.88
C LEU A 164 -10.57 -14.85 0.83
N ALA A 165 -11.18 -14.46 1.96
CA ALA A 165 -12.58 -14.06 1.99
C ALA A 165 -12.85 -12.78 1.18
N VAL A 166 -11.94 -11.80 1.22
CA VAL A 166 -11.99 -10.59 0.39
C VAL A 166 -11.88 -10.96 -1.09
N GLY A 167 -10.91 -11.80 -1.47
CA GLY A 167 -10.73 -12.26 -2.85
C GLY A 167 -11.89 -13.09 -3.39
N LEU A 168 -12.54 -13.90 -2.55
CA LEU A 168 -13.76 -14.60 -2.94
C LEU A 168 -14.93 -13.61 -3.13
N THR A 169 -15.07 -12.66 -2.21
CA THR A 169 -16.12 -11.62 -2.30
C THR A 169 -15.94 -10.71 -3.52
N SER A 170 -14.70 -10.47 -3.97
CA SER A 170 -14.42 -9.64 -5.15
C SER A 170 -15.00 -10.21 -6.46
N HIS A 171 -15.36 -11.49 -6.49
CA HIS A 171 -15.99 -12.12 -7.65
C HIS A 171 -17.49 -11.84 -7.73
N VAL A 172 -18.13 -11.45 -6.62
CA VAL A 172 -19.57 -11.17 -6.56
C VAL A 172 -19.89 -9.69 -6.45
N MET A 173 -18.95 -8.87 -5.97
CA MET A 173 -19.11 -7.42 -5.84
C MET A 173 -17.79 -6.68 -6.02
N THR A 174 -17.87 -5.42 -6.46
CA THR A 174 -16.70 -4.54 -6.54
C THR A 174 -16.29 -4.10 -5.15
N LEU A 175 -15.05 -4.42 -4.77
CA LEU A 175 -14.42 -3.95 -3.54
C LEU A 175 -13.50 -2.77 -3.83
N GLY A 176 -13.34 -1.87 -2.86
CA GLY A 176 -12.36 -0.79 -2.95
C GLY A 176 -10.92 -1.34 -2.96
N SER A 177 -10.01 -0.63 -3.65
CA SER A 177 -8.58 -0.95 -3.69
C SER A 177 -7.96 -1.06 -2.28
N ASP A 178 -8.49 -0.31 -1.32
CA ASP A 178 -7.96 -0.23 0.04
C ASP A 178 -8.42 -1.38 0.95
N ALA A 179 -9.37 -2.22 0.49
CA ALA A 179 -9.96 -3.28 1.31
C ALA A 179 -8.92 -4.31 1.84
N PRO A 180 -7.96 -4.80 1.03
CA PRO A 180 -6.89 -5.68 1.52
C PRO A 180 -6.01 -5.00 2.57
N THR A 181 -5.68 -3.72 2.40
CA THR A 181 -4.86 -2.95 3.34
C THR A 181 -5.57 -2.79 4.69
N VAL A 182 -6.86 -2.45 4.70
CA VAL A 182 -7.66 -2.37 5.92
C VAL A 182 -7.77 -3.75 6.58
N ALA A 183 -8.00 -4.80 5.79
CA ALA A 183 -8.03 -6.17 6.28
C ALA A 183 -6.69 -6.61 6.91
N ALA A 184 -5.56 -6.19 6.34
CA ALA A 184 -4.22 -6.44 6.88
C ALA A 184 -3.98 -5.72 8.21
N LEU A 185 -4.25 -4.42 8.26
CA LEU A 185 -4.05 -3.60 9.46
C LEU A 185 -4.90 -4.11 10.64
N ILE A 186 -6.18 -4.36 10.40
CA ILE A 186 -7.08 -4.88 11.43
C ILE A 186 -6.73 -6.34 11.75
N GLY A 187 -6.56 -7.18 10.73
CA GLY A 187 -6.35 -8.62 10.88
C GLY A 187 -5.08 -8.97 11.64
N LEU A 188 -3.96 -8.32 11.33
CA LEU A 188 -2.71 -8.54 12.06
C LEU A 188 -2.74 -7.92 13.44
N GLY A 189 -3.12 -6.65 13.58
CA GLY A 189 -3.10 -5.96 14.88
C GLY A 189 -4.05 -6.62 15.88
N VAL A 190 -5.32 -6.72 15.52
CA VAL A 190 -6.35 -7.31 16.38
C VAL A 190 -6.12 -8.81 16.57
N GLY A 191 -5.64 -9.52 15.53
CA GLY A 191 -5.33 -10.95 15.60
C GLY A 191 -4.22 -11.26 16.59
N ILE A 192 -3.13 -10.47 16.58
CA ILE A 192 -2.03 -10.61 17.54
C ILE A 192 -2.54 -10.35 18.96
N ASP A 193 -3.29 -9.28 19.20
CA ASP A 193 -3.79 -8.91 20.53
C ASP A 193 -4.73 -9.98 21.12
N TYR A 194 -5.64 -10.50 20.30
CA TYR A 194 -6.57 -11.55 20.74
C TYR A 194 -5.86 -12.87 21.04
N ALA A 195 -4.90 -13.27 20.20
CA ALA A 195 -4.11 -14.46 20.45
C ALA A 195 -3.23 -14.27 21.70
N LEU A 196 -2.61 -13.10 21.86
CA LEU A 196 -1.83 -12.72 23.05
C LEU A 196 -2.67 -12.84 24.32
N PHE A 197 -3.89 -12.31 24.30
CA PHE A 197 -4.78 -12.33 25.46
C PHE A 197 -5.16 -13.75 25.88
N ILE A 198 -5.51 -14.62 24.91
CA ILE A 198 -5.86 -16.02 25.16
C ILE A 198 -4.64 -16.81 25.66
N VAL A 199 -3.49 -16.67 25.00
CA VAL A 199 -2.24 -17.38 25.38
C VAL A 199 -1.77 -16.96 26.77
N THR A 200 -1.85 -15.68 27.09
CA THR A 200 -1.48 -15.16 28.42
C THR A 200 -2.40 -15.73 29.51
N ARG A 201 -3.71 -15.84 29.22
CA ARG A 201 -4.67 -16.43 30.15
C ARG A 201 -4.42 -17.93 30.35
N HIS A 202 -4.17 -18.67 29.27
CA HIS A 202 -3.81 -20.09 29.33
C HIS A 202 -2.54 -20.32 30.15
N ARG A 203 -1.49 -19.53 29.91
CA ARG A 203 -0.21 -19.62 30.63
C ARG A 203 -0.35 -19.27 32.11
N THR A 204 -1.24 -18.33 32.45
CA THR A 204 -1.59 -18.02 33.84
C THR A 204 -2.26 -19.22 34.52
N GLY A 205 -3.15 -19.91 33.80
CA GLY A 205 -3.78 -21.15 34.26
C GLY A 205 -2.77 -22.25 34.58
N LEU A 206 -1.82 -22.49 33.67
CA LEU A 206 -0.73 -23.45 33.88
C LEU A 206 0.13 -23.09 35.09
N ARG A 207 0.49 -21.81 35.25
CA ARG A 207 1.25 -21.31 36.41
C ARG A 207 0.50 -21.46 37.73
N SER A 208 -0.83 -21.43 37.70
CA SER A 208 -1.68 -21.70 38.87
C SER A 208 -1.86 -23.18 39.18
N GLY A 209 -1.20 -24.08 38.45
CA GLY A 209 -1.24 -25.52 38.67
C GLY A 209 -2.38 -26.26 37.97
N LEU A 210 -3.12 -25.61 37.06
CA LEU A 210 -4.16 -26.27 36.27
C LEU A 210 -3.53 -27.23 35.25
N ALA A 211 -4.21 -28.35 35.00
CA ALA A 211 -3.89 -29.23 33.88
C ALA A 211 -4.05 -28.46 32.54
N PRO A 212 -3.27 -28.80 31.49
CA PRO A 212 -3.31 -28.07 30.22
C PRO A 212 -4.71 -27.93 29.61
N GLU A 213 -5.50 -29.01 29.63
CA GLU A 213 -6.88 -28.98 29.13
C GLU A 213 -7.77 -28.01 29.93
N GLN A 214 -7.70 -28.06 31.26
CA GLN A 214 -8.45 -27.15 32.14
C GLN A 214 -8.02 -25.69 31.97
N ALA A 215 -6.72 -25.45 31.79
CA ALA A 215 -6.19 -24.12 31.51
C ALA A 215 -6.69 -23.57 30.17
N ALA A 216 -6.82 -24.42 29.15
CA ALA A 216 -7.37 -24.05 27.84
C ALA A 216 -8.87 -23.71 27.93
N VAL A 217 -9.66 -24.58 28.57
CA VAL A 217 -11.09 -24.34 28.81
C VAL A 217 -11.30 -23.01 29.55
N ARG A 218 -10.56 -22.78 30.64
CA ARG A 218 -10.67 -21.54 31.42
C ARG A 218 -10.26 -20.29 30.63
N ALA A 219 -9.27 -20.41 29.75
CA ALA A 219 -8.85 -19.31 28.89
C ALA A 219 -9.94 -18.95 27.87
N LEU A 220 -10.57 -19.95 27.26
CA LEU A 220 -11.67 -19.74 26.30
C LEU A 220 -12.93 -19.19 26.99
N ASP A 221 -13.30 -19.71 28.16
CA ASP A 221 -14.48 -19.26 28.91
C ASP A 221 -14.37 -17.81 29.41
N THR A 222 -13.15 -17.28 29.54
CA THR A 222 -12.96 -15.89 29.99
C THR A 222 -12.48 -14.99 28.86
N SER A 223 -11.23 -15.18 28.42
CA SER A 223 -10.63 -14.37 27.36
C SER A 223 -11.26 -14.64 26.00
N GLY A 224 -11.61 -15.90 25.68
CA GLY A 224 -12.24 -16.23 24.40
C GLY A 224 -13.60 -15.54 24.22
N ARG A 225 -14.46 -15.56 25.24
CA ARG A 225 -15.75 -14.83 25.21
C ARG A 225 -15.56 -13.32 25.05
N ALA A 226 -14.58 -12.73 25.73
CA ALA A 226 -14.27 -11.32 25.59
C ALA A 226 -13.78 -10.97 24.17
N VAL A 227 -12.94 -11.82 23.58
CA VAL A 227 -12.43 -11.68 22.21
C VAL A 227 -13.58 -11.71 21.18
N VAL A 228 -14.52 -12.64 21.32
CA VAL A 228 -15.69 -12.71 20.42
C VAL A 228 -16.54 -11.43 20.51
N PHE A 229 -16.75 -10.92 21.73
CA PHE A 229 -17.50 -9.68 21.93
C PHE A 229 -16.79 -8.47 21.31
N ALA A 230 -15.48 -8.35 21.51
CA ALA A 230 -14.67 -7.30 20.91
C ALA A 230 -14.68 -7.40 19.36
N GLY A 231 -14.55 -8.61 18.81
CA GLY A 231 -14.63 -8.84 17.36
C GLY A 231 -15.99 -8.44 16.76
N LEU A 232 -17.10 -8.81 17.39
CA LEU A 232 -18.44 -8.39 16.97
C LEU A 232 -18.61 -6.86 17.02
N THR A 233 -17.98 -6.20 18.00
CA THR A 233 -18.01 -4.74 18.10
C THR A 233 -17.31 -4.10 16.91
N VAL A 234 -16.15 -4.62 16.49
CA VAL A 234 -15.43 -4.16 15.30
C VAL A 234 -16.27 -4.37 14.04
N VAL A 235 -16.85 -5.56 13.86
CA VAL A 235 -17.74 -5.84 12.71
C VAL A 235 -18.90 -4.84 12.66
N THR A 236 -19.55 -4.60 13.79
CA THR A 236 -20.67 -3.65 13.88
C THR A 236 -20.24 -2.23 13.55
N ALA A 237 -19.06 -1.80 14.01
CA ALA A 237 -18.51 -0.48 13.71
C ALA A 237 -18.22 -0.32 12.21
N LEU A 238 -17.68 -1.35 11.56
CA LEU A 238 -17.37 -1.33 10.13
C LEU A 238 -18.62 -1.35 9.25
N LEU A 239 -19.70 -2.02 9.68
CA LEU A 239 -20.97 -2.02 8.95
C LEU A 239 -21.70 -0.66 8.98
N GLY A 240 -21.31 0.24 9.88
CA GLY A 240 -21.86 1.59 9.98
C GLY A 240 -21.17 2.64 9.11
N LEU A 241 -20.11 2.25 8.37
CA LEU A 241 -19.32 3.10 7.50
C LEU A 241 -19.84 3.05 6.05
#